data_AF-A0A4R3TF61-F1
#
_entry.id   AF-A0A4R3TF61-F1
#
_cell.length_a   1.000
_cell.length_b   1.000
_cell.length_c   1.000
_cell.angle_alpha   90.00
_cell.angle_beta   90.00
_cell.angle_gamma   90.00
#
_symmetry.space_group_name_H-M   'P 1'
#
loop_
_entity.id
_entity.type
_entity.pdbx_description
1 polymer ?
#
loop_
_entity_poly.entity_id
_entity_poly.type
_entity_poly.pdbx_seq_one_letter_code
_entity_poly.pdbx_strand_id
1 'polypeptide(L)'
;MRAPDPPPERSLGPPKTLAPSKKIALLEEPDAQALLAACRNIADFADPLLERELLSFARRARAATRGEAPRIVREALLVLGRWGRAIDACCWQAREERATQLLNDGICGRAAVTLLPRGVTYEVETLSPLHDWASVTVPQLGIRTEATAHSIAAALVSAQLQAIAQAIRLGEAVNGKDERAKEPEIQR
;
A
#
# COMPACT_ATOMS: atom_id res chain seq x y z
N MET A 1 -50.33 45.05 21.79
CA MET A 1 -50.09 43.73 22.45
C MET A 1 -51.02 42.71 21.81
N ARG A 2 -50.45 41.79 21.02
CA ARG A 2 -51.13 40.57 20.53
C ARG A 2 -50.32 39.39 21.06
N ALA A 3 -51.00 38.40 21.63
CA ALA A 3 -50.38 37.18 22.13
C ALA A 3 -49.80 36.36 20.95
N PRO A 4 -48.65 35.67 21.12
CA PRO A 4 -48.09 34.81 20.09
C PRO A 4 -48.86 33.50 19.98
N ASP A 5 -49.01 33.01 18.74
CA ASP A 5 -49.63 31.73 18.40
C ASP A 5 -48.87 30.54 19.03
N PRO A 6 -49.58 29.47 19.45
CA PRO A 6 -48.93 28.26 19.94
C PRO A 6 -48.26 27.48 18.79
N PRO A 7 -47.11 26.81 19.04
CA PRO A 7 -46.44 25.99 18.04
C PRO A 7 -47.24 24.70 17.77
N PRO A 8 -47.21 24.16 16.54
CA PRO A 8 -47.90 22.91 16.22
C PRO A 8 -47.26 21.70 16.91
N GLU A 9 -48.13 20.84 17.45
CA GLU A 9 -47.80 19.59 18.14
C GLU A 9 -47.01 18.64 17.24
N ARG A 10 -45.86 18.16 17.75
CA ARG A 10 -45.10 17.06 17.14
C ARG A 10 -45.87 15.76 17.32
N SER A 11 -46.59 15.35 16.29
CA SER A 11 -47.11 13.99 16.18
C SER A 11 -45.96 12.99 16.04
N LEU A 12 -45.59 12.32 17.14
CA LEU A 12 -44.74 11.12 17.14
C LEU A 12 -45.51 9.97 16.50
N GLY A 13 -45.33 9.78 15.18
CA GLY A 13 -45.75 8.57 14.48
C GLY A 13 -44.94 7.34 14.93
N PRO A 14 -45.47 6.12 14.73
CA PRO A 14 -44.87 4.89 15.23
C PRO A 14 -43.49 4.62 14.57
N PRO A 15 -42.60 3.83 15.22
CA PRO A 15 -41.27 3.57 14.68
C PRO A 15 -41.39 2.71 13.41
N LYS A 16 -41.16 3.32 12.24
CA LYS A 16 -41.07 2.57 10.98
C LYS A 16 -39.66 2.01 10.82
N THR A 17 -39.55 0.75 11.28
CA THR A 17 -38.78 -0.37 10.72
C THR A 17 -37.70 -0.01 9.70
N LEU A 18 -36.44 -0.25 10.08
CA LEU A 18 -35.29 -0.33 9.18
C LEU A 18 -35.58 -1.29 8.02
N ALA A 19 -35.75 -0.73 6.83
CA ALA A 19 -35.81 -1.49 5.58
C ALA A 19 -34.38 -1.78 5.08
N PRO A 20 -34.17 -2.96 4.46
CA PRO A 20 -32.86 -3.57 4.31
C PRO A 20 -31.97 -2.82 3.31
N SER A 21 -30.66 -2.88 3.60
CA SER A 21 -29.55 -2.42 2.80
C SER A 21 -29.82 -2.50 1.29
N LYS A 22 -29.73 -1.35 0.62
CA LYS A 22 -29.47 -1.31 -0.81
C LYS A 22 -28.19 -2.12 -1.06
N LYS A 23 -28.38 -3.33 -1.56
CA LYS A 23 -27.35 -4.18 -2.16
C LYS A 23 -26.86 -3.41 -3.38
N ILE A 24 -25.89 -2.51 -3.17
CA ILE A 24 -25.11 -1.95 -4.27
C ILE A 24 -24.47 -3.16 -4.92
N ALA A 25 -24.80 -3.34 -6.20
CA ALA A 25 -24.28 -4.42 -7.02
C ALA A 25 -22.78 -4.56 -6.75
N LEU A 26 -22.39 -5.76 -6.29
CA LEU A 26 -21.02 -6.25 -6.37
C LEU A 26 -20.63 -6.17 -7.86
N LEU A 27 -20.05 -5.03 -8.25
CA LEU A 27 -19.24 -4.96 -9.44
C LEU A 27 -17.99 -5.75 -9.10
N GLU A 28 -17.87 -6.87 -9.81
CA GLU A 28 -16.87 -7.91 -9.65
C GLU A 28 -15.46 -7.34 -9.51
N GLU A 29 -14.76 -7.83 -8.51
CA GLU A 29 -13.41 -7.44 -8.12
C GLU A 29 -12.41 -7.57 -9.27
N PRO A 30 -11.41 -6.67 -9.33
CA PRO A 30 -10.05 -7.17 -9.56
C PRO A 30 -9.02 -6.36 -8.76
N ASP A 31 -9.06 -6.44 -7.43
CA ASP A 31 -8.12 -5.68 -6.60
C ASP A 31 -6.90 -6.53 -6.13
N ALA A 32 -6.98 -7.88 -6.11
CA ALA A 32 -5.82 -8.76 -5.98
C ALA A 32 -4.95 -8.68 -7.24
N GLN A 33 -5.58 -8.50 -8.40
CA GLN A 33 -4.94 -8.13 -9.66
C GLN A 33 -4.25 -6.77 -9.59
N ALA A 34 -4.58 -5.84 -8.68
CA ALA A 34 -3.93 -4.53 -8.65
C ALA A 34 -2.56 -4.59 -7.97
N LEU A 35 -2.42 -5.32 -6.85
CA LEU A 35 -1.10 -5.64 -6.30
C LEU A 35 -0.43 -6.78 -7.07
N LEU A 36 -1.11 -7.81 -7.58
CA LEU A 36 -0.48 -8.80 -8.47
C LEU A 36 -0.14 -8.23 -9.84
N ALA A 37 -0.82 -7.21 -10.36
CA ALA A 37 -0.36 -6.45 -11.51
C ALA A 37 0.79 -5.56 -11.06
N ALA A 38 0.71 -4.80 -9.96
CA ALA A 38 1.82 -4.00 -9.44
C ALA A 38 3.05 -4.82 -8.97
N CYS A 39 2.85 -6.10 -8.65
CA CYS A 39 3.88 -7.08 -8.32
C CYS A 39 4.27 -7.89 -9.54
N ARG A 40 3.43 -8.24 -10.52
CA ARG A 40 3.84 -8.76 -11.85
C ARG A 40 4.66 -7.73 -12.61
N ASN A 41 4.27 -6.48 -12.49
CA ASN A 41 5.04 -5.29 -12.85
C ASN A 41 6.46 -5.27 -12.26
N ILE A 42 6.66 -5.84 -11.08
CA ILE A 42 7.95 -5.94 -10.40
C ILE A 42 8.59 -7.35 -10.56
N ALA A 43 7.78 -8.39 -10.76
CA ALA A 43 8.10 -9.82 -10.61
C ALA A 43 8.08 -10.61 -11.93
N ASP A 44 7.69 -10.00 -13.06
CA ASP A 44 8.04 -10.53 -14.39
C ASP A 44 9.58 -10.52 -14.60
N PHE A 45 10.32 -9.83 -13.72
CA PHE A 45 11.68 -10.20 -13.38
C PHE A 45 11.67 -11.35 -12.37
N ALA A 46 11.84 -12.58 -12.86
CA ALA A 46 12.24 -13.73 -12.07
C ALA A 46 13.68 -13.52 -11.54
N ASP A 47 13.89 -12.46 -10.75
CA ASP A 47 15.14 -12.17 -10.08
C ASP A 47 15.04 -12.67 -8.63
N PRO A 48 15.61 -13.86 -8.32
CA PRO A 48 15.58 -14.41 -6.96
C PRO A 48 16.32 -13.55 -5.93
N LEU A 49 17.06 -12.52 -6.36
CA LEU A 49 17.72 -11.57 -5.47
C LEU A 49 16.81 -10.41 -5.07
N LEU A 50 15.71 -10.18 -5.80
CA LEU A 50 14.84 -9.02 -5.61
C LEU A 50 14.19 -9.00 -4.21
N GLU A 51 13.63 -10.13 -3.77
CA GLU A 51 13.05 -10.23 -2.42
C GLU A 51 14.09 -9.84 -1.35
N ARG A 52 15.32 -10.37 -1.49
CA ARG A 52 16.41 -10.13 -0.55
C ARG A 52 16.87 -8.68 -0.59
N GLU A 53 16.95 -8.05 -1.75
CA GLU A 53 17.29 -6.63 -1.90
C GLU A 53 16.25 -5.73 -1.25
N LEU A 54 14.96 -5.98 -1.50
CA LEU A 54 13.84 -5.25 -0.90
C LEU A 54 13.88 -5.36 0.64
N LEU A 55 14.09 -6.56 1.18
CA LEU A 55 14.19 -6.78 2.63
C LEU A 55 15.45 -6.14 3.23
N SER A 56 16.58 -6.18 2.52
CA SER A 56 17.81 -5.51 2.93
C SER A 56 17.61 -4.00 3.02
N PHE A 57 16.97 -3.42 2.00
CA PHE A 57 16.59 -2.02 1.98
C PHE A 57 15.63 -1.68 3.12
N ALA A 58 14.57 -2.47 3.31
CA ALA A 58 13.60 -2.27 4.38
C ALA A 58 14.28 -2.19 5.76
N ARG A 59 15.30 -3.03 6.01
CA ARG A 59 16.11 -2.96 7.24
C ARG A 59 16.92 -1.67 7.34
N ARG A 60 17.59 -1.25 6.26
CA ARG A 60 18.33 0.04 6.24
C ARG A 60 17.40 1.22 6.48
N ALA A 61 16.22 1.22 5.87
CA ALA A 61 15.22 2.27 6.10
C ALA A 61 14.82 2.35 7.57
N ARG A 62 14.59 1.22 8.27
CA ARG A 62 14.27 1.24 9.72
C ARG A 62 15.37 1.85 10.57
N ALA A 63 16.63 1.55 10.23
CA ALA A 63 17.80 2.06 10.94
C ALA A 63 18.12 3.53 10.62
N ALA A 64 17.56 4.08 9.54
CA ALA A 64 17.81 5.46 9.14
C ALA A 64 17.30 6.45 10.19
N THR A 65 18.10 7.50 10.40
CA THR A 65 17.77 8.63 11.26
C THR A 65 16.74 9.55 10.58
N ARG A 66 16.17 10.50 11.34
CA ARG A 66 15.21 11.49 10.79
C ARG A 66 15.81 12.32 9.64
N GLY A 67 17.08 12.72 9.76
CA GLY A 67 17.77 13.51 8.73
C GLY A 67 18.02 12.74 7.42
N GLU A 68 17.99 11.41 7.47
CA GLU A 68 18.18 10.54 6.30
C GLU A 68 16.87 10.20 5.59
N ALA A 69 15.71 10.60 6.15
CA ALA A 69 14.40 10.33 5.57
C ALA A 69 14.27 10.76 4.08
N PRO A 70 14.74 11.95 3.66
CA PRO A 70 14.67 12.32 2.25
C PRO A 70 15.48 11.38 1.35
N ARG A 71 16.66 10.94 1.82
CA ARG A 71 17.52 10.00 1.11
C ARG A 71 16.84 8.64 0.97
N ILE A 72 16.21 8.13 2.02
CA ILE A 72 15.47 6.86 1.98
C ILE A 72 14.35 6.90 0.95
N VAL A 73 13.58 7.99 0.87
CA VAL A 73 12.52 8.13 -0.14
C VAL A 73 13.10 8.22 -1.56
N ARG A 74 14.20 8.95 -1.77
CA ARG A 74 14.88 9.02 -3.08
C ARG A 74 15.43 7.67 -3.52
N GLU A 75 16.09 6.95 -2.63
CA GLU A 75 16.58 5.61 -2.92
C GLU A 75 15.40 4.66 -3.24
N ALA A 76 14.28 4.75 -2.50
CA ALA A 76 13.08 3.97 -2.78
C ALA A 76 12.45 4.31 -4.14
N LEU A 77 12.44 5.58 -4.55
CA LEU A 77 12.03 6.02 -5.90
C LEU A 77 12.87 5.34 -6.99
N LEU A 78 14.19 5.29 -6.82
CA LEU A 78 15.09 4.66 -7.80
C LEU A 78 14.85 3.15 -7.89
N VAL A 79 14.77 2.51 -6.72
CA VAL A 79 14.54 1.07 -6.60
C VAL A 79 13.20 0.72 -7.26
N LEU A 80 12.10 1.29 -6.79
CA LEU A 80 10.76 1.01 -7.34
C LEU A 80 10.62 1.45 -8.80
N GLY A 81 11.31 2.53 -9.20
CA GLY A 81 11.21 3.08 -10.55
C GLY A 81 11.91 2.27 -11.61
N ARG A 82 12.93 1.47 -11.25
CA ARG A 82 13.55 0.50 -12.17
C ARG A 82 12.50 -0.43 -12.77
N TRP A 83 11.52 -0.85 -11.97
CA TRP A 83 10.43 -1.71 -12.42
C TRP A 83 9.25 -0.88 -12.90
N GLY A 84 8.82 0.12 -12.12
CA GLY A 84 7.68 0.98 -12.43
C GLY A 84 7.69 1.57 -13.84
N ARG A 85 8.86 2.03 -14.32
CA ARG A 85 9.02 2.59 -15.67
C ARG A 85 8.85 1.57 -16.79
N ALA A 86 9.21 0.31 -16.55
CA ALA A 86 9.10 -0.75 -17.56
C ALA A 86 7.65 -1.09 -17.89
N ILE A 87 6.72 -0.79 -16.99
CA ILE A 87 5.29 -1.06 -17.17
C ILE A 87 4.56 0.17 -17.68
N ASP A 88 4.71 1.29 -16.98
CA ASP A 88 4.00 2.52 -17.28
C ASP A 88 4.89 3.71 -16.95
N ALA A 89 5.71 4.09 -17.93
CA ALA A 89 6.64 5.19 -17.83
C ALA A 89 5.95 6.52 -17.50
N CYS A 90 4.76 6.79 -18.06
CA CYS A 90 4.04 8.05 -17.86
C CYS A 90 3.51 8.17 -16.43
N CYS A 91 2.87 7.12 -15.91
CA CYS A 91 2.40 7.09 -14.53
C CYS A 91 3.57 7.17 -13.54
N TRP A 92 4.66 6.47 -13.83
CA TRP A 92 5.85 6.52 -12.98
C TRP A 92 6.48 7.91 -12.96
N GLN A 93 6.61 8.56 -14.11
CA GLN A 93 7.18 9.90 -14.21
C GLN A 93 6.37 10.91 -13.39
N ALA A 94 5.03 10.90 -13.51
CA ALA A 94 4.18 11.78 -12.70
C ALA A 94 4.34 11.54 -11.18
N ARG A 95 4.50 10.28 -10.78
CA ARG A 95 4.77 9.90 -9.38
C ARG A 95 6.13 10.41 -8.89
N GLU A 96 7.17 10.27 -9.72
CA GLU A 96 8.53 10.73 -9.42
C GLU A 96 8.61 12.26 -9.30
N GLU A 97 7.99 12.99 -10.23
CA GLU A 97 7.90 14.45 -10.20
C GLU A 97 7.21 14.92 -8.91
N ARG A 98 6.07 14.29 -8.57
CA ARG A 98 5.32 14.62 -7.36
C ARG A 98 6.11 14.33 -6.09
N ALA A 99 6.78 13.18 -6.01
CA ALA A 99 7.58 12.80 -4.86
C ALA A 99 8.80 13.74 -4.70
N THR A 100 9.45 14.08 -5.81
CA THR A 100 10.59 15.02 -5.84
C THR A 100 10.19 16.40 -5.33
N GLN A 101 9.04 16.92 -5.78
CA GLN A 101 8.53 18.19 -5.29
C GLN A 101 8.31 18.17 -3.77
N LEU A 102 7.64 17.14 -3.25
CA LEU A 102 7.39 17.00 -1.81
C LEU A 102 8.68 16.88 -1.00
N LEU A 103 9.72 16.25 -1.54
CA LEU A 103 11.03 16.15 -0.90
C LEU A 103 11.75 17.50 -0.87
N ASN A 104 11.65 18.30 -1.93
CA ASN A 104 12.21 19.65 -1.95
C ASN A 104 11.50 20.57 -0.95
N ASP A 105 10.22 20.35 -0.71
CA ASP A 105 9.43 21.05 0.31
C ASP A 105 9.66 20.49 1.74
N GLY A 106 10.52 19.48 1.91
CA GLY A 106 10.83 18.86 3.21
C GLY A 106 9.75 17.89 3.73
N ILE A 107 8.72 17.59 2.94
CA ILE A 107 7.54 16.82 3.36
C ILE A 107 7.72 15.32 3.07
N CYS A 108 8.70 14.72 3.73
CA CYS A 108 9.14 13.34 3.45
C CYS A 108 8.05 12.28 3.63
N GLY A 109 7.19 12.41 4.64
CA GLY A 109 6.11 11.44 4.90
C GLY A 109 5.12 11.36 3.74
N ARG A 110 4.70 12.53 3.21
CA ARG A 110 3.82 12.58 2.02
C ARG A 110 4.53 12.08 0.77
N ALA A 111 5.83 12.37 0.62
CA ALA A 111 6.62 11.82 -0.48
C ALA A 111 6.73 10.28 -0.42
N ALA A 112 6.79 9.67 0.77
CA ALA A 112 6.74 8.22 0.89
C ALA A 112 5.36 7.64 0.52
N VAL A 113 4.27 8.32 0.91
CA VAL A 113 2.90 7.91 0.55
C VAL A 113 2.68 7.86 -0.96
N THR A 114 3.27 8.78 -1.74
CA THR A 114 3.11 8.74 -3.21
C THR A 114 3.70 7.48 -3.84
N LEU A 115 4.59 6.78 -3.15
CA LEU A 115 5.19 5.52 -3.62
C LEU A 115 4.27 4.31 -3.39
N LEU A 116 3.24 4.43 -2.56
CA LEU A 116 2.31 3.34 -2.30
C LEU A 116 1.50 2.99 -3.56
N PRO A 117 1.37 1.71 -3.93
CA PRO A 117 0.51 1.29 -5.03
C PRO A 117 -0.96 1.69 -4.80
N ARG A 118 -1.73 1.78 -5.89
CA ARG A 118 -3.19 1.95 -5.78
C ARG A 118 -3.82 0.72 -5.12
N GLY A 119 -4.85 0.92 -4.30
CA GLY A 119 -5.53 -0.16 -3.58
C GLY A 119 -4.85 -0.59 -2.27
N VAL A 120 -3.66 -0.07 -1.97
CA VAL A 120 -2.97 -0.25 -0.69
C VAL A 120 -3.51 0.75 0.33
N THR A 121 -3.82 0.27 1.53
CA THR A 121 -4.14 1.13 2.68
C THR A 121 -2.93 1.23 3.59
N TYR A 122 -2.83 2.34 4.30
CA TYR A 122 -1.73 2.58 5.23
C TYR A 122 -2.22 3.33 6.46
N GLU A 123 -1.55 3.05 7.57
CA GLU A 123 -1.73 3.73 8.85
C GLU A 123 -0.37 4.21 9.33
N VAL A 124 -0.33 5.35 9.99
CA VAL A 124 0.90 5.91 10.56
C VAL A 124 0.60 6.48 11.94
N GLU A 125 1.52 6.27 12.86
CA GLU A 125 1.40 6.73 14.24
C GLU A 125 2.78 7.16 14.76
N THR A 126 2.84 8.30 15.45
CA THR A 126 4.05 8.70 16.17
C THR A 126 4.04 8.08 17.56
N LEU A 127 4.86 7.04 17.77
CA LEU A 127 4.94 6.31 19.04
C LEU A 127 5.74 7.07 20.10
N SER A 128 6.78 7.79 19.68
CA SER A 128 7.63 8.59 20.57
C SER A 128 8.27 9.73 19.79
N PRO A 129 8.87 10.74 20.46
CA PRO A 129 9.60 11.81 19.76
C PRO A 129 10.71 11.30 18.83
N LEU A 130 11.20 10.09 19.06
CA LEU A 130 12.29 9.49 18.29
C LEU A 130 11.82 8.46 17.27
N HIS A 131 10.60 7.93 17.38
CA HIS A 131 10.14 6.80 16.57
C HIS A 131 8.70 6.97 16.09
N ASP A 132 8.52 6.63 14.82
CA ASP A 132 7.23 6.53 14.15
C ASP A 132 6.99 5.08 13.72
N TRP A 133 5.73 4.68 13.72
CA TRP A 133 5.25 3.40 13.22
C TRP A 133 4.41 3.62 11.98
N ALA A 134 4.46 2.64 11.08
CA ALA A 134 3.58 2.58 9.93
C ALA A 134 3.11 1.13 9.73
N SER A 135 1.84 0.98 9.38
CA SER A 135 1.30 -0.25 8.81
C SER A 135 0.95 -0.04 7.35
N VAL A 136 1.25 -1.04 6.53
CA VAL A 136 0.82 -1.12 5.14
C VAL A 136 -0.01 -2.38 5.02
N THR A 137 -1.26 -2.23 4.58
CA THR A 137 -2.17 -3.34 4.35
C THR A 137 -2.51 -3.42 2.88
N VAL A 138 -2.42 -4.63 2.36
CA VAL A 138 -2.86 -5.01 1.03
C VAL A 138 -4.02 -5.98 1.21
N PRO A 139 -5.27 -5.47 1.29
CA PRO A 139 -6.43 -6.28 1.63
C PRO A 139 -6.57 -7.52 0.76
N GLN A 140 -6.21 -7.40 -0.52
CA GLN A 140 -6.53 -8.39 -1.53
C GLN A 140 -5.56 -9.56 -1.59
N LEU A 141 -4.35 -9.38 -1.04
CA LEU A 141 -3.42 -10.47 -0.80
C LEU A 141 -3.45 -10.93 0.65
N GLY A 142 -4.31 -10.34 1.49
CA GLY A 142 -4.30 -10.56 2.94
C GLY A 142 -2.95 -10.22 3.58
N ILE A 143 -2.15 -9.34 2.96
CA ILE A 143 -0.84 -8.96 3.47
C ILE A 143 -1.03 -7.74 4.38
N ARG A 144 -0.45 -7.81 5.56
CA ARG A 144 -0.25 -6.67 6.43
C ARG A 144 1.17 -6.69 6.93
N THR A 145 1.88 -5.58 6.72
CA THR A 145 3.25 -5.39 7.19
C THR A 145 3.33 -4.14 8.04
N GLU A 146 4.30 -4.13 8.94
CA GLU A 146 4.47 -3.06 9.90
C GLU A 146 5.94 -2.76 10.10
N ALA A 147 6.25 -1.50 10.29
CA ALA A 147 7.61 -1.09 10.59
C ALA A 147 7.61 0.10 11.53
N THR A 148 8.55 0.07 12.47
CA THR A 148 8.94 1.20 13.30
C THR A 148 10.30 1.71 12.81
N ALA A 149 10.43 3.02 12.68
CA ALA A 149 11.64 3.71 12.25
C ALA A 149 11.74 5.09 12.91
N HIS A 150 12.85 5.81 12.71
CA HIS A 150 12.99 7.14 13.30
C HIS A 150 12.14 8.22 12.61
N SER A 151 11.55 7.94 11.44
CA SER A 151 10.65 8.86 10.73
C SER A 151 9.48 8.12 10.10
N ILE A 152 8.33 8.80 9.98
CA ILE A 152 7.15 8.29 9.24
C ILE A 152 7.53 7.80 7.84
N ALA A 153 8.34 8.57 7.10
CA ALA A 153 8.73 8.22 5.74
C ALA A 153 9.52 6.90 5.69
N ALA A 154 10.48 6.74 6.62
CA ALA A 154 11.28 5.53 6.71
C ALA A 154 10.46 4.30 7.15
N ALA A 155 9.50 4.50 8.07
CA ALA A 155 8.57 3.46 8.50
C ALA A 155 7.69 3.00 7.33
N LEU A 156 7.07 3.94 6.61
CA LEU A 156 6.24 3.65 5.42
C LEU A 156 7.03 2.92 4.33
N VAL A 157 8.22 3.42 3.97
CA VAL A 157 9.06 2.78 2.95
C VAL A 157 9.43 1.37 3.39
N SER A 158 9.79 1.16 4.66
CA SER A 158 10.13 -0.18 5.16
C SER A 158 8.94 -1.14 5.11
N ALA A 159 7.77 -0.72 5.61
CA ALA A 159 6.55 -1.53 5.59
C ALA A 159 6.14 -1.87 4.15
N GLN A 160 6.19 -0.90 3.23
CA GLN A 160 5.88 -1.09 1.82
C GLN A 160 6.81 -2.11 1.14
N LEU A 161 8.12 -2.00 1.35
CA LEU A 161 9.08 -2.92 0.74
C LEU A 161 8.94 -4.35 1.30
N GLN A 162 8.60 -4.49 2.59
CA GLN A 162 8.25 -5.79 3.17
C GLN A 162 6.97 -6.36 2.54
N ALA A 163 5.95 -5.54 2.31
CA ALA A 163 4.70 -5.99 1.68
C ALA A 163 4.94 -6.48 0.24
N ILE A 164 5.76 -5.76 -0.52
CA ILE A 164 6.15 -6.17 -1.88
C ILE A 164 6.93 -7.49 -1.84
N ALA A 165 7.91 -7.62 -0.94
CA ALA A 165 8.68 -8.86 -0.79
C ALA A 165 7.77 -10.06 -0.45
N GLN A 166 6.81 -9.88 0.46
CA GLN A 166 5.84 -10.92 0.80
C GLN A 166 4.92 -11.27 -0.37
N ALA A 167 4.50 -10.29 -1.17
CA ALA A 167 3.68 -10.50 -2.35
C ALA A 167 4.42 -11.28 -3.45
N ILE A 168 5.72 -11.00 -3.67
CA ILE A 168 6.58 -11.76 -4.60
C ILE A 168 6.63 -13.22 -4.18
N ARG A 169 6.93 -13.49 -2.90
CA ARG A 169 7.00 -14.86 -2.36
C ARG A 169 5.68 -15.63 -2.52
N LEU A 170 4.54 -14.96 -2.31
CA LEU A 170 3.23 -15.57 -2.54
C LEU A 170 3.02 -15.89 -4.02
N GLY A 171 3.41 -15.00 -4.93
CA GLY A 171 3.35 -15.23 -6.38
C GLY A 171 4.17 -16.44 -6.83
N GLU A 172 5.41 -16.58 -6.32
CA GLU A 172 6.27 -17.74 -6.60
C GLU A 172 5.67 -19.05 -6.08
N ALA A 173 5.07 -19.04 -4.88
CA ALA A 173 4.45 -20.24 -4.30
C ALA A 173 3.22 -20.72 -5.08
N VAL A 174 2.48 -19.79 -5.71
CA VAL A 174 1.34 -20.12 -6.58
C VAL A 174 1.84 -20.69 -7.92
N ASN A 175 2.79 -20.01 -8.57
CA ASN A 175 3.34 -20.47 -9.85
C ASN A 175 4.07 -21.82 -9.73
N GLY A 176 4.84 -22.04 -8.66
CA GLY A 176 5.55 -23.29 -8.42
C GLY A 176 4.64 -24.49 -8.12
N LYS A 177 3.39 -24.25 -7.70
CA LYS A 177 2.36 -25.31 -7.57
C LYS A 177 1.75 -25.67 -8.93
N ASP A 178 1.52 -24.67 -9.78
CA ASP A 178 1.00 -24.88 -11.14
C ASP A 178 2.02 -25.58 -12.06
N GLU A 179 3.32 -25.38 -11.86
CA GLU A 179 4.36 -26.10 -12.60
C GLU A 179 4.49 -27.56 -12.17
N ARG A 180 4.38 -27.87 -10.86
CA ARG A 180 4.37 -29.26 -10.37
C ARG A 180 3.11 -30.04 -10.76
N ALA A 181 1.99 -29.34 -10.98
CA ALA A 181 0.76 -29.95 -11.51
C ALA A 181 0.84 -30.24 -13.03
N LYS A 182 1.87 -29.74 -13.72
CA LYS A 182 2.10 -29.95 -15.16
C LYS A 182 3.21 -30.97 -15.46
N GLU A 183 3.83 -31.60 -14.46
CA GLU A 183 4.66 -32.78 -14.71
C GLU A 183 3.74 -33.92 -15.22
N PRO A 184 3.88 -34.37 -16.48
CA PRO A 184 3.16 -35.55 -16.91
C PRO A 184 3.70 -36.72 -16.11
N GLU A 185 2.79 -37.50 -15.55
CA GLU A 185 3.03 -38.85 -15.07
C GLU A 185 3.74 -39.63 -16.20
N ILE A 186 5.07 -39.68 -16.16
CA ILE A 186 5.83 -40.59 -17.01
C ILE A 186 5.59 -41.97 -16.39
N GLN A 187 4.51 -42.61 -16.81
CA GLN A 187 4.31 -44.04 -16.63
C GLN A 187 5.39 -44.77 -17.44
N ARG A 188 6.41 -45.29 -16.75
CA ARG A 188 7.18 -46.45 -17.20
C ARG A 188 7.58 -47.31 -16.00
#